data_AF-A0A523BKE1-F1
#
_entry.id   AF-A0A523BKE1-F1
#
_cell.length_a   1.000
_cell.length_b   1.000
_cell.length_c   1.000
_cell.angle_alpha   90.00
_cell.angle_beta   90.00
_cell.angle_gamma   90.00
#
_symmetry.space_group_name_H-M   'P 1'
#
loop_
_entity.id
_entity.type
_entity.pdbx_description
1 polymer ?
#
loop_
_entity_poly.entity_id
_entity_poly.type
_entity_poly.pdbx_seq_one_letter_code
_entity_poly.pdbx_strand_id
1 'polypeptide(L)' 'MSKYYKKQDSRLYTVEEACKILKVSRMTIYRWIKKGWIVPVILPSGRLRIPHEEVQRLLEKEKVAT' A
#
# COMPACT_ATOMS: atom_id res chain seq x y z
N MET A 1 -29.09 10.66 2.64
CA MET A 1 -28.03 10.53 1.61
C MET A 1 -26.64 10.62 2.27
N SER A 2 -26.35 9.73 3.22
CA SER A 2 -25.05 9.71 3.92
C SER A 2 -24.09 8.85 3.08
N LYS A 3 -23.46 9.47 2.08
CA LYS A 3 -22.44 8.82 1.24
C LYS A 3 -21.23 8.51 2.11
N TYR A 4 -21.16 7.26 2.57
CA TYR A 4 -19.97 6.50 2.98
C TYR A 4 -18.70 7.34 3.23
N TYR A 5 -18.51 7.80 4.47
CA TYR A 5 -17.17 8.12 4.95
C TYR A 5 -16.37 6.82 4.95
N LYS A 6 -15.61 6.56 3.88
CA LYS A 6 -14.55 5.56 3.89
C LYS A 6 -13.65 5.93 5.06
N LYS A 7 -13.61 5.06 6.07
CA LYS A 7 -12.71 5.17 7.21
C LYS A 7 -11.29 5.18 6.65
N GLN A 8 -10.74 6.38 6.48
CA GLN A 8 -9.36 6.62 6.11
C GLN A 8 -8.52 6.10 7.28
N ASP A 9 -8.18 4.81 7.25
CA ASP A 9 -7.20 4.27 8.17
C ASP A 9 -5.87 4.92 7.78
N SER A 10 -5.48 5.99 8.48
CA SER A 10 -4.24 6.76 8.27
C SER A 10 -2.96 5.96 8.59
N ARG A 11 -3.07 4.63 8.61
CA ARG A 11 -1.97 3.72 8.88
C ARG A 11 -1.01 3.74 7.70
N LEU A 12 0.23 4.10 8.03
CA LEU A 12 1.36 4.12 7.13
C LEU A 12 2.24 2.92 7.46
N TYR A 13 2.38 2.01 6.51
CA TYR A 13 3.22 0.84 6.63
C TYR A 13 4.64 1.13 6.16
N THR A 14 5.61 0.51 6.81
CA THR A 14 6.96 0.35 6.28
C THR A 14 6.94 -0.59 5.08
N VAL A 15 8.01 -0.57 4.29
CA VAL A 15 8.20 -1.54 3.20
C VAL A 15 8.16 -2.98 3.73
N GLU A 16 8.75 -3.23 4.91
CA GLU A 16 8.77 -4.57 5.52
C GLU A 16 7.38 -5.04 5.95
N GLU A 17 6.58 -4.17 6.56
CA GLU A 17 5.20 -4.49 6.93
C GLU A 17 4.35 -4.75 5.68
N ALA A 18 4.46 -3.91 4.66
CA ALA A 18 3.77 -4.12 3.39
C ALA A 18 4.17 -5.44 2.73
N CYS A 19 5.46 -5.83 2.79
CA CYS A 19 5.92 -7.13 2.30
C CYS A 19 5.28 -8.29 3.05
N LYS A 20 5.17 -8.20 4.38
CA LYS A 20 4.54 -9.25 5.22
C LYS A 20 3.05 -9.39 4.90
N ILE A 21 2.36 -8.28 4.70
CA ILE A 21 0.92 -8.26 4.40
C ILE A 21 0.65 -8.80 3.00
N LEU A 22 1.39 -8.32 2.00
CA LEU A 22 1.23 -8.68 0.59
C LEU A 22 1.94 -9.98 0.21
N LYS A 23 2.70 -10.58 1.14
CA LYS A 23 3.53 -11.78 0.93
C LYS A 23 4.45 -11.68 -0.30
N VAL A 24 4.97 -10.48 -0.57
CA VAL A 24 5.89 -10.21 -1.70
C VAL A 24 7.27 -9.80 -1.20
N SER A 25 8.26 -9.92 -2.08
CA SER A 25 9.62 -9.46 -1.79
C SER A 25 9.70 -7.92 -1.76
N ARG A 26 10.69 -7.39 -1.01
CA ARG A 26 11.00 -5.95 -1.01
C ARG A 26 11.27 -5.42 -2.42
N MET A 27 11.94 -6.22 -3.24
CA MET A 27 12.24 -5.88 -4.64
C MET A 27 10.96 -5.69 -5.47
N THR A 28 9.95 -6.52 -5.23
CA THR A 28 8.64 -6.41 -5.89
C THR A 28 7.96 -5.09 -5.54
N ILE A 29 7.96 -4.71 -4.25
CA ILE A 29 7.40 -3.43 -3.79
C ILE A 29 8.13 -2.25 -4.46
N TYR A 30 9.47 -2.23 -4.45
CA TYR A 30 10.23 -1.16 -5.11
C TYR A 30 9.97 -1.10 -6.61
N ARG A 31 9.84 -2.25 -7.27
CA ARG A 31 9.48 -2.32 -8.70
C ARG A 31 8.09 -1.75 -8.95
N TRP A 32 7.12 -2.04 -8.09
CA TRP A 32 5.76 -1.50 -8.18
C TRP A 32 5.72 0.01 -7.95
N ILE A 33 6.49 0.52 -6.99
CA ILE A 33 6.66 1.96 -6.77
C ILE A 33 7.27 2.61 -8.02
N LYS A 34 8.35 2.04 -8.58
CA LYS A 34 8.98 2.55 -9.80
C LYS A 34 8.05 2.53 -11.02
N LYS A 35 7.14 1.56 -11.09
CA LYS A 35 6.10 1.46 -12.11
C LYS A 35 4.89 2.36 -11.87
N GLY A 36 4.79 3.04 -10.72
CA GLY A 36 3.64 3.84 -10.32
C GLY A 36 2.40 3.03 -9.93
N TRP A 37 2.57 1.74 -9.62
CA TRP A 37 1.46 0.87 -9.17
C TRP A 37 1.10 1.08 -7.70
N ILE A 38 2.12 1.44 -6.90
CA ILE A 38 1.98 1.89 -5.52
C ILE A 38 2.43 3.35 -5.49
N VAL A 39 1.62 4.21 -4.89
CA VAL A 39 2.02 5.59 -4.56
C VAL A 39 2.50 5.66 -3.10
N PRO A 40 3.81 5.72 -2.84
CA PRO A 40 4.32 5.87 -1.48
C PRO A 40 4.19 7.31 -0.99
N VAL A 41 4.12 7.46 0.33
CA VAL A 41 4.27 8.74 1.03
C VAL A 41 5.71 8.86 1.52
N ILE A 42 6.37 9.96 1.17
CA ILE A 42 7.69 10.31 1.70
C ILE A 42 7.44 11.24 2.90
N LEU A 43 7.83 10.79 4.09
CA LEU A 43 7.75 11.63 5.29
C LEU A 43 8.75 12.80 5.19
N PRO A 44 8.55 13.90 5.93
CA PRO A 44 9.53 15.00 6.01
C PRO A 44 10.94 14.53 6.43
N SER A 45 11.04 13.38 7.10
CA SER A 45 12.30 12.72 7.47
C SER A 45 12.97 11.93 6.33
N GLY A 46 12.41 11.93 5.12
CA GLY A 46 12.89 11.18 3.96
C GLY A 46 12.54 9.69 3.97
N ARG A 47 11.87 9.21 5.03
CA ARG A 47 11.48 7.80 5.13
C ARG A 47 10.27 7.49 4.26
N LEU A 48 10.37 6.39 3.51
CA LEU A 48 9.28 5.88 2.68
C LEU A 48 8.25 5.12 3.53
N ARG A 49 6.98 5.43 3.27
CA ARG A 49 5.82 4.74 3.83
C ARG A 49 4.81 4.41 2.75
N ILE A 50 4.11 3.30 2.94
CA ILE A 50 3.07 2.83 2.04
C ILE A 50 1.73 3.00 2.76
N PRO A 51 0.78 3.76 2.20
CA PRO A 51 -0.52 3.95 2.83
C PRO A 51 -1.33 2.66 2.82
N HIS A 52 -2.17 2.48 3.85
CA HIS A 52 -3.05 1.32 3.98
C HIS A 52 -3.94 1.10 2.76
N GLU A 53 -4.47 2.16 2.17
CA GLU A 53 -5.34 2.10 0.99
C GLU A 53 -4.69 1.37 -0.19
N GLU A 54 -3.41 1.63 -0.45
CA GLU A 54 -2.67 1.00 -1.55
C GLU A 54 -2.40 -0.47 -1.27
N VAL A 55 -2.10 -0.82 -0.01
CA VAL A 55 -1.93 -2.22 0.41
C VAL A 55 -3.25 -2.99 0.27
N GLN A 56 -4.36 -2.42 0.75
CA GLN A 56 -5.67 -3.03 0.64
C GLN A 56 -6.11 -3.20 -0.82
N ARG A 57 -5.88 -2.18 -1.66
CA ARG A 57 -6.17 -2.23 -3.09
C ARG A 57 -5.44 -3.38 -3.79
N LEU A 58 -4.19 -3.65 -3.40
CA LEU A 58 -3.41 -4.75 -3.97
C LEU A 58 -3.89 -6.12 -3.47
N LEU A 59 -4.27 -6.24 -2.20
CA LEU A 59 -4.89 -7.45 -1.65
C LEU A 59 -6.22 -7.79 -2.33
N GLU A 60 -7.04 -6.78 -2.61
CA GLU A 60 -8.32 -6.97 -3.30
C GLU A 60 -8.09 -7.46 -4.75
N LYS A 61 -7.08 -6.94 -5.45
CA LYS A 61 -6.73 -7.41 -6.80
C LYS A 61 -6.29 -8.87 -6.84
N GLU A 62 -5.60 -9.35 -5.80
CA GLU A 62 -5.20 -10.76 -5.72
C GLU A 62 -6.43 -11.69 -5.63
N LYS A 63 -7.44 -11.30 -4.84
CA LYS A 63 -8.65 -12.11 -4.63
C LYS A 63 -9.58 -12.22 -5.83
N VAL A 64 -9.58 -11.24 -6.72
CA VAL A 64 -10.47 -11.22 -7.90
C VAL A 64 -9.93 -12.09 -9.05
N ALA A 65 -8.66 -12.51 -8.98
CA ALA A 65 -8.03 -13.33 -10.01
C ALA A 65 -8.24 -14.85 -9.85
N THR A 66 -9.02 -15.29 -8.85
CA THR A 66 -9.37 -16.71 -8.59
C THR A 66 -10.87 -16.91 -8.77
#